data_AF-F4R6N6-F1
#
_entry.id   AF-F4R6N6-F1
#
_cell.length_a   1.000
_cell.length_b   1.000
_cell.length_c   1.000
_cell.angle_alpha   90.00
_cell.angle_beta   90.00
_cell.angle_gamma   90.00
#
_symmetry.space_group_name_H-M   'P 1'
#
loop_
_entity.id
_entity.type
_entity.pdbx_description
1 polymer ?
#
loop_
_entity_poly.entity_id
_entity_poly.type
_entity_poly.pdbx_seq_one_letter_code
_entity_poly.pdbx_strand_id
1 'polypeptide(L)'
;MLFLVLAWYLTLVSIVLGELRIPLLAVHKPKVRDFSGEHALVSLTEGSQGASAKTFEWINPEEKIARLKAIEIFKISENNIRLSPGPTTWSQITDLLAKWMVILPENRDLVHLVQTVPTHNESLERLVKATRGVVRWFYEAVDLWDEGSPLDKTVLLALETLQGDNLTALERLWVLSLSRLLQSYLPRGDLKPIRLDPNMGPVCRGALELFLTEGIDLTHAMDDKIEVVPASEGQYISPFNSKKLENTGQLIWTPSKALERVELIVKIKNHFEDFEKDNPTANFMKIYDSLLQTKSKSIKREFVWLTLRCMQHMVVETTPKKEKECIFHILDHISTFSQESRKYIQEHVAQKDNFGEIYQSMSNKFRYQAELRPRVKKYFAGEDIDPYIGNLLLPFIGLTPVSLDHIKHVITSLHLQQYALSHGQEELYGLDLEKAHKYNEDHHFVLDTLHIASPYVEGSKELLDSKSEAHSKSLELNLGLSLNLPMENSNHLSLAIKDKNYDPCAICTEEFFQGQRVIQLTCFHSHKLHAQCMDVSS
;
A
#
# COMPACT_ATOMS: atom_id res chain seq x y z
N MET A 1 -0.17 -26.76 68.28
CA MET A 1 1.22 -27.00 67.82
C MET A 1 1.59 -26.16 66.59
N LEU A 2 0.84 -26.20 65.47
CA LEU A 2 1.20 -25.52 64.21
C LEU A 2 1.65 -24.04 64.34
N PHE A 3 0.95 -23.24 65.16
CA PHE A 3 1.29 -21.83 65.40
C PHE A 3 2.67 -21.60 66.04
N LEU A 4 3.19 -22.53 66.85
CA LEU A 4 4.52 -22.42 67.44
C LEU A 4 5.62 -22.66 66.40
N VAL A 5 5.39 -23.57 65.45
CA VAL A 5 6.32 -23.82 64.33
C VAL A 5 6.40 -22.59 63.42
N LEU A 6 5.25 -21.96 63.12
CA LEU A 6 5.20 -20.77 62.28
C LEU A 6 5.93 -19.57 62.92
N ALA A 7 5.75 -19.37 64.23
CA ALA A 7 6.44 -18.31 64.98
C ALA A 7 7.97 -18.51 64.99
N TRP A 8 8.43 -19.74 65.20
CA TRP A 8 9.87 -20.06 65.25
C TRP A 8 10.57 -19.90 63.90
N TYR A 9 9.87 -20.21 62.80
CA TYR A 9 10.41 -20.07 61.44
C TYR A 9 10.61 -18.60 61.03
N LEU A 10 9.70 -17.71 61.45
CA LEU A 10 9.79 -16.28 61.16
C LEU A 10 10.94 -15.60 61.91
N THR A 11 11.27 -16.00 63.15
CA THR A 11 12.49 -15.54 63.82
C THR A 11 13.76 -16.01 63.12
N LEU A 12 13.77 -17.25 62.59
CA LEU A 12 14.95 -17.81 61.93
C LEU A 12 15.29 -17.05 60.63
N VAL A 13 14.28 -16.76 59.80
CA VAL A 13 14.45 -16.01 58.54
C VAL A 13 14.98 -14.59 58.79
N SER A 14 14.51 -13.92 59.86
CA SER A 14 14.99 -12.57 60.23
C SER A 14 16.45 -12.54 60.69
N ILE A 15 16.99 -13.64 61.23
CA ILE A 15 18.39 -13.75 61.64
C ILE A 15 19.30 -14.04 60.43
N VAL A 16 18.88 -14.95 59.54
CA VAL A 16 19.67 -15.36 58.36
C VAL A 16 19.86 -14.23 57.33
N LEU A 17 18.93 -13.28 57.25
CA LEU A 17 19.03 -12.10 56.37
C LEU A 17 19.81 -10.92 57.00
N GLY A 18 20.30 -11.05 58.23
CA GLY A 18 21.00 -9.97 58.94
C GLY A 18 22.50 -9.84 58.63
N GLU A 19 23.18 -10.93 58.31
CA GLU A 19 24.64 -10.95 58.10
C GLU A 19 25.05 -11.67 56.81
N LEU A 20 25.36 -10.89 55.77
CA LEU A 20 26.22 -11.32 54.66
C LEU A 20 26.93 -10.11 54.05
N ARG A 21 28.24 -10.02 54.30
CA ARG A 21 29.16 -8.99 53.77
C ARG A 21 30.49 -9.66 53.40
N ILE A 22 31.42 -8.87 52.85
CA ILE A 22 32.79 -9.25 52.46
C ILE A 22 32.82 -10.24 51.25
N PRO A 23 33.94 -10.42 50.51
CA PRO A 23 34.19 -9.62 49.29
C PRO A 23 34.65 -10.43 48.05
N LEU A 24 34.96 -9.71 46.94
CA LEU A 24 36.10 -9.86 45.99
C LEU A 24 35.92 -8.76 44.90
N LEU A 25 36.86 -7.84 44.61
CA LEU A 25 38.07 -7.96 43.76
C LEU A 25 37.81 -8.55 42.35
N ALA A 26 38.30 -8.01 41.22
CA ALA A 26 38.84 -6.69 40.82
C ALA A 26 39.09 -6.69 39.28
N VAL A 27 39.26 -5.53 38.59
CA VAL A 27 40.24 -5.28 37.47
C VAL A 27 40.07 -3.89 36.77
N HIS A 28 41.21 -3.26 36.47
CA HIS A 28 41.56 -2.17 35.51
C HIS A 28 40.73 -0.86 35.32
N LYS A 29 41.29 0.25 35.86
CA LYS A 29 41.89 1.47 35.18
C LYS A 29 41.57 1.73 33.68
N PRO A 30 41.53 3.01 33.20
CA PRO A 30 42.35 4.19 33.59
C PRO A 30 41.54 5.42 34.10
N LYS A 31 42.05 6.38 34.90
CA LYS A 31 43.34 7.12 35.01
C LYS A 31 43.43 8.43 34.19
N VAL A 32 42.74 9.49 34.64
CA VAL A 32 43.03 10.90 34.27
C VAL A 32 43.01 11.80 35.51
N ARG A 33 44.00 12.72 35.53
CA ARG A 33 44.38 13.84 36.42
C ARG A 33 43.48 14.34 37.56
N ASP A 34 44.20 14.80 38.58
CA ASP A 34 43.82 15.56 39.77
C ASP A 34 43.32 16.98 39.46
N PHE A 35 42.54 17.56 40.38
CA PHE A 35 42.73 18.94 40.83
C PHE A 35 42.27 19.12 42.29
N SER A 36 42.88 20.07 43.00
CA SER A 36 42.77 20.28 44.46
C SER A 36 41.60 21.18 44.90
N GLY A 37 41.08 20.98 46.12
CA GLY A 37 40.13 21.90 46.75
C GLY A 37 39.88 21.60 48.24
N GLU A 38 39.85 22.63 49.07
CA GLU A 38 39.77 22.59 50.54
C GLU A 38 39.10 23.88 51.09
N HIS A 39 38.71 24.03 52.36
CA HIS A 39 38.81 23.12 53.53
C HIS A 39 37.43 22.42 53.76
N ALA A 40 36.85 22.11 54.93
CA ALA A 40 37.14 22.38 56.35
C ALA A 40 36.48 21.35 57.30
N LEU A 41 36.85 21.38 58.59
CA LEU A 41 36.27 20.58 59.67
C LEU A 41 35.15 21.34 60.41
N VAL A 42 34.11 20.62 60.81
CA VAL A 42 33.48 20.75 62.15
C VAL A 42 33.23 19.32 62.66
N SER A 43 33.40 19.09 63.96
CA SER A 43 33.33 17.77 64.62
C SER A 43 32.09 17.63 65.53
N LEU A 44 32.07 16.58 66.38
CA LEU A 44 30.99 16.17 67.32
C LEU A 44 29.87 15.33 66.64
N THR A 45 29.34 14.24 67.22
CA THR A 45 29.67 13.55 68.48
C THR A 45 29.36 12.03 68.41
N GLU A 46 29.74 11.28 69.44
CA GLU A 46 29.62 9.82 69.54
C GLU A 46 28.20 9.32 69.87
N GLY A 47 27.95 8.02 69.67
CA GLY A 47 27.04 7.24 70.52
C GLY A 47 25.78 6.66 69.87
N SER A 48 25.77 5.35 69.63
CA SER A 48 24.54 4.58 69.37
C SER A 48 24.59 3.17 70.01
N GLN A 49 24.09 3.08 71.24
CA GLN A 49 23.74 1.80 71.89
C GLN A 49 22.23 1.57 71.83
N GLY A 50 21.80 0.31 71.81
CA GLY A 50 20.51 -0.11 72.37
C GLY A 50 19.24 0.20 71.56
N ALA A 51 19.09 -0.40 70.36
CA ALA A 51 17.80 -0.45 69.68
C ALA A 51 16.83 -1.44 70.37
N SER A 52 16.08 -0.95 71.36
CA SER A 52 15.05 -1.74 72.06
C SER A 52 13.67 -1.62 71.42
N ALA A 53 13.05 -2.78 71.16
CA ALA A 53 11.68 -3.04 70.72
C ALA A 53 10.68 -1.85 70.63
N LYS A 54 10.33 -1.45 69.39
CA LYS A 54 9.02 -0.85 69.03
C LYS A 54 8.86 -0.65 67.51
N THR A 55 8.22 -1.61 66.82
CA THR A 55 7.36 -1.42 65.63
C THR A 55 6.73 -2.76 65.21
N PHE A 56 5.56 -3.08 65.76
CA PHE A 56 4.58 -3.92 65.06
C PHE A 56 3.52 -2.97 64.51
N GLU A 57 3.76 -2.43 63.31
CA GLU A 57 2.73 -1.68 62.61
C GLU A 57 1.65 -2.61 62.07
N TRP A 58 0.45 -2.07 61.94
CA TRP A 58 -0.74 -2.85 61.66
C TRP A 58 -0.83 -3.09 60.15
N ILE A 59 -0.93 -4.36 59.74
CA ILE A 59 -1.39 -4.69 58.37
C ILE A 59 -2.74 -4.00 58.19
N ASN A 60 -2.84 -3.13 57.18
CA ASN A 60 -4.05 -2.36 56.89
C ASN A 60 -5.25 -3.35 56.80
N PRO A 61 -6.38 -3.09 57.49
CA PRO A 61 -7.59 -3.90 57.35
C PRO A 61 -7.98 -4.18 55.90
N GLU A 62 -7.78 -3.23 54.98
CA GLU A 62 -8.02 -3.40 53.54
C GLU A 62 -7.09 -4.45 52.91
N GLU A 63 -5.80 -4.43 53.25
CA GLU A 63 -4.82 -5.40 52.77
C GLU A 63 -5.10 -6.81 53.34
N LYS A 64 -5.53 -6.87 54.61
CA LYS A 64 -5.99 -8.11 55.24
C LYS A 64 -7.25 -8.65 54.56
N ILE A 65 -8.19 -7.79 54.19
CA ILE A 65 -9.40 -8.14 53.43
C ILE A 65 -9.04 -8.59 52.01
N ALA A 66 -8.11 -7.92 51.34
CA ALA A 66 -7.64 -8.31 50.00
C ALA A 66 -6.97 -9.68 50.01
N ARG A 67 -6.08 -9.95 50.98
CA ARG A 67 -5.45 -11.26 51.19
C ARG A 67 -6.49 -12.35 51.50
N LEU A 68 -7.50 -12.06 52.32
CA LEU A 68 -8.60 -13.00 52.62
C LEU A 68 -9.47 -13.29 51.38
N LYS A 69 -9.84 -12.27 50.61
CA LYS A 69 -10.57 -12.45 49.33
C LYS A 69 -9.76 -13.24 48.31
N ALA A 70 -8.44 -13.02 48.22
CA ALA A 70 -7.58 -13.81 47.34
C ALA A 70 -7.56 -15.31 47.74
N ILE A 71 -7.51 -15.61 49.05
CA ILE A 71 -7.60 -16.98 49.58
C ILE A 71 -8.99 -17.60 49.32
N GLU A 72 -10.06 -16.80 49.42
CA GLU A 72 -11.43 -17.23 49.14
C GLU A 72 -11.63 -17.55 47.65
N ILE A 73 -11.17 -16.68 46.75
CA ILE A 73 -11.14 -16.91 45.29
C ILE A 73 -10.31 -18.16 44.96
N PHE A 74 -9.15 -18.33 45.59
CA PHE A 74 -8.30 -19.50 45.37
C PHE A 74 -9.03 -20.79 45.76
N LYS A 75 -9.69 -20.85 46.93
CA LYS A 75 -10.51 -21.99 47.36
C LYS A 75 -11.72 -22.27 46.46
N ILE A 76 -12.32 -21.23 45.87
CA ILE A 76 -13.38 -21.40 44.87
C ILE A 76 -12.81 -22.06 43.60
N SER A 77 -11.61 -21.67 43.17
CA SER A 77 -10.91 -22.27 42.02
C SER A 77 -10.36 -23.68 42.29
N GLU A 78 -9.99 -24.00 43.54
CA GLU A 78 -9.43 -25.30 43.97
C GLU A 78 -10.39 -26.47 43.71
N ASN A 79 -11.71 -26.24 43.71
CA ASN A 79 -12.71 -27.24 43.34
C ASN A 79 -12.72 -27.60 41.85
N ASN A 80 -12.20 -26.72 40.98
CA ASN A 80 -12.19 -26.89 39.53
C ASN A 80 -10.80 -27.29 38.98
N ILE A 81 -9.72 -27.06 39.73
CA ILE A 81 -8.33 -27.18 39.26
C ILE A 81 -7.67 -28.46 39.80
N ARG A 82 -7.70 -29.54 39.01
CA ARG A 82 -6.97 -30.79 39.31
C ARG A 82 -5.49 -30.71 38.91
N LEU A 83 -4.71 -29.88 39.59
CA LEU A 83 -3.25 -29.91 39.47
C LEU A 83 -2.66 -31.05 40.32
N SER A 84 -1.94 -31.98 39.68
CA SER A 84 -1.26 -33.09 40.34
C SER A 84 0.14 -33.30 39.71
N PRO A 85 1.23 -33.16 40.47
CA PRO A 85 1.28 -32.65 41.84
C PRO A 85 0.85 -31.17 41.91
N GLY A 86 0.17 -30.79 42.99
CA GLY A 86 -0.13 -29.38 43.27
C GLY A 86 1.14 -28.57 43.59
N PRO A 87 1.10 -27.23 43.47
CA PRO A 87 2.25 -26.38 43.75
C PRO A 87 2.68 -26.50 45.22
N THR A 88 3.95 -26.84 45.47
CA THR A 88 4.48 -27.12 46.81
C THR A 88 5.19 -25.92 47.45
N THR A 89 5.41 -24.84 46.68
CA THR A 89 6.11 -23.63 47.13
C THR A 89 5.26 -22.39 46.89
N TRP A 90 5.45 -21.36 47.72
CA TRP A 90 4.76 -20.08 47.53
C TRP A 90 5.15 -19.39 46.21
N SER A 91 6.38 -19.60 45.70
CA SER A 91 6.78 -19.14 44.36
C SER A 91 5.87 -19.71 43.29
N GLN A 92 5.70 -21.04 43.24
CA GLN A 92 4.81 -21.68 42.26
C GLN A 92 3.36 -21.22 42.38
N ILE A 93 2.88 -20.93 43.61
CA ILE A 93 1.55 -20.34 43.82
C ILE A 93 1.50 -18.91 43.28
N THR A 94 2.52 -18.08 43.49
CA THR A 94 2.59 -16.74 42.90
C THR A 94 2.81 -16.74 41.39
N ASP A 95 3.49 -17.74 40.83
CA ASP A 95 3.68 -17.91 39.37
C ASP A 95 2.38 -18.37 38.70
N LEU A 96 1.65 -19.30 39.33
CA LEU A 96 0.29 -19.68 38.91
C LEU A 96 -0.68 -18.51 39.04
N LEU A 97 -0.68 -17.79 40.17
CA LEU A 97 -1.48 -16.58 40.34
C LEU A 97 -1.07 -15.49 39.35
N ALA A 98 0.20 -15.32 39.00
CA ALA A 98 0.62 -14.37 37.97
C ALA A 98 0.11 -14.79 36.58
N LYS A 99 0.09 -16.09 36.25
CA LYS A 99 -0.52 -16.60 35.02
C LYS A 99 -2.06 -16.41 34.98
N TRP A 100 -2.73 -16.45 36.13
CA TRP A 100 -4.20 -16.44 36.24
C TRP A 100 -4.82 -15.07 36.60
N MET A 101 -4.11 -14.20 37.33
CA MET A 101 -4.63 -12.91 37.84
C MET A 101 -4.40 -11.72 36.88
N VAL A 102 -3.75 -11.92 35.72
CA VAL A 102 -3.84 -10.92 34.64
C VAL A 102 -5.26 -10.98 34.09
N ILE A 103 -6.11 -10.12 34.67
CA ILE A 103 -7.50 -9.85 34.29
C ILE A 103 -7.61 -10.01 32.77
N LEU A 104 -8.37 -11.00 32.33
CA LEU A 104 -8.65 -11.17 30.91
C LEU A 104 -9.32 -9.88 30.42
N PRO A 105 -8.82 -9.25 29.32
CA PRO A 105 -9.61 -8.29 28.56
C PRO A 105 -11.01 -8.87 28.40
N GLU A 106 -12.04 -8.12 28.77
CA GLU A 106 -13.38 -8.69 28.92
C GLU A 106 -13.77 -9.39 27.61
N ASN A 107 -14.04 -10.70 27.67
CA ASN A 107 -14.36 -11.50 26.46
C ASN A 107 -15.53 -10.90 25.65
N ARG A 108 -16.29 -9.97 26.24
CA ARG A 108 -17.25 -9.06 25.58
C ARG A 108 -16.68 -8.42 24.32
N ASP A 109 -15.46 -7.90 24.32
CA ASP A 109 -14.88 -7.21 23.15
C ASP A 109 -14.69 -8.19 21.98
N LEU A 110 -14.18 -9.38 22.29
CA LEU A 110 -13.93 -10.45 21.32
C LEU A 110 -15.24 -11.05 20.81
N VAL A 111 -16.25 -11.17 21.69
CA VAL A 111 -17.63 -11.58 21.34
C VAL A 111 -18.32 -10.54 20.47
N HIS A 112 -18.20 -9.25 20.80
CA HIS A 112 -18.81 -8.13 20.07
C HIS A 112 -18.27 -8.05 18.65
N LEU A 113 -16.94 -8.07 18.49
CA LEU A 113 -16.31 -8.02 17.17
C LEU A 113 -16.70 -9.24 16.31
N VAL A 114 -16.83 -10.41 16.94
CA VAL A 114 -17.33 -11.67 16.33
C VAL A 114 -18.83 -11.64 15.97
N GLN A 115 -19.57 -10.64 16.42
CA GLN A 115 -20.97 -10.37 16.05
C GLN A 115 -21.09 -9.26 14.98
N THR A 116 -20.15 -8.31 14.93
CA THR A 116 -20.12 -7.17 13.98
C THR A 116 -19.30 -7.45 12.71
N VAL A 117 -19.37 -8.68 12.19
CA VAL A 117 -18.66 -9.08 10.96
C VAL A 117 -19.27 -8.36 9.76
N PRO A 118 -18.47 -7.67 8.91
CA PRO A 118 -19.02 -6.76 7.89
C PRO A 118 -19.56 -7.45 6.62
N THR A 119 -19.13 -8.68 6.30
CA THR A 119 -19.38 -9.33 4.99
C THR A 119 -19.40 -10.87 5.09
N HIS A 120 -19.77 -11.52 3.97
CA HIS A 120 -19.70 -12.97 3.74
C HIS A 120 -18.42 -13.42 3.01
N ASN A 121 -17.26 -12.83 3.33
CA ASN A 121 -15.99 -13.27 2.76
C ASN A 121 -15.54 -14.59 3.43
N GLU A 122 -15.29 -15.65 2.65
CA GLU A 122 -14.98 -17.00 3.17
C GLU A 122 -13.80 -17.01 4.16
N SER A 123 -12.76 -16.20 3.91
CA SER A 123 -11.62 -16.06 4.82
C SER A 123 -12.04 -15.48 6.18
N LEU A 124 -12.97 -14.52 6.18
CA LEU A 124 -13.54 -13.97 7.41
C LEU A 124 -14.46 -14.97 8.09
N GLU A 125 -15.30 -15.71 7.37
CA GLU A 125 -16.15 -16.74 7.98
C GLU A 125 -15.30 -17.84 8.66
N ARG A 126 -14.20 -18.26 8.03
CA ARG A 126 -13.21 -19.17 8.62
C ARG A 126 -12.55 -18.58 9.88
N LEU A 127 -12.14 -17.31 9.84
CA LEU A 127 -11.52 -16.60 10.97
C LEU A 127 -12.49 -16.35 12.14
N VAL A 128 -13.72 -15.94 11.85
CA VAL A 128 -14.82 -15.77 12.82
C VAL A 128 -15.14 -17.10 13.50
N LYS A 129 -15.17 -18.21 12.75
CA LYS A 129 -15.36 -19.56 13.28
C LYS A 129 -14.21 -19.99 14.21
N ALA A 130 -12.96 -19.68 13.85
CA ALA A 130 -11.80 -19.93 14.72
C ALA A 130 -11.85 -19.09 16.01
N THR A 131 -12.17 -17.80 15.89
CA THR A 131 -12.30 -16.88 17.02
C THR A 131 -13.43 -17.28 17.98
N ARG A 132 -14.59 -17.75 17.46
CA ARG A 132 -15.67 -18.37 18.27
C ARG A 132 -15.18 -19.61 19.03
N GLY A 133 -14.26 -20.37 18.44
CA GLY A 133 -13.55 -21.46 19.11
C GLY A 133 -12.73 -20.98 20.31
N VAL A 134 -11.88 -19.95 20.12
CA VAL A 134 -11.05 -19.35 21.18
C VAL A 134 -11.91 -18.75 22.30
N VAL A 135 -12.95 -17.98 21.97
CA VAL A 135 -13.92 -17.42 22.93
C VAL A 135 -14.50 -18.51 23.82
N ARG A 136 -14.93 -19.63 23.24
CA ARG A 136 -15.46 -20.77 23.99
C ARG A 136 -14.39 -21.40 24.90
N TRP A 137 -13.16 -21.60 24.40
CA TRP A 137 -12.09 -22.23 25.16
C TRP A 137 -11.65 -21.39 26.39
N PHE A 138 -11.76 -20.07 26.33
CA PHE A 138 -11.59 -19.20 27.51
C PHE A 138 -12.60 -19.49 28.63
N TYR A 139 -13.81 -19.99 28.32
CA TYR A 139 -14.79 -20.42 29.33
C TYR A 139 -14.60 -21.88 29.77
N GLU A 140 -14.01 -22.73 28.91
CA GLU A 140 -13.75 -24.15 29.19
C GLU A 140 -12.43 -24.39 29.96
N ALA A 141 -11.66 -23.33 30.25
CA ALA A 141 -10.39 -23.35 30.99
C ALA A 141 -9.33 -24.30 30.39
N VAL A 142 -9.32 -24.42 29.06
CA VAL A 142 -8.35 -25.22 28.29
C VAL A 142 -7.04 -24.44 28.12
N ASP A 143 -5.90 -25.14 28.09
CA ASP A 143 -4.61 -24.53 27.78
C ASP A 143 -4.61 -23.90 26.37
N LEU A 144 -4.56 -22.57 26.35
CA LEU A 144 -4.57 -21.73 25.15
C LEU A 144 -3.20 -21.13 24.83
N TRP A 145 -2.19 -21.41 25.66
CA TRP A 145 -0.94 -20.63 25.74
C TRP A 145 0.30 -21.35 25.18
N ASP A 146 0.07 -22.46 24.48
CA ASP A 146 1.11 -23.33 23.92
C ASP A 146 1.16 -23.19 22.38
N GLU A 147 2.32 -23.46 21.78
CA GLU A 147 2.50 -23.41 20.32
C GLU A 147 1.54 -24.39 19.61
N GLY A 148 0.81 -23.90 18.61
CA GLY A 148 -0.24 -24.66 17.95
C GLY A 148 -1.58 -24.76 18.71
N SER A 149 -1.81 -24.00 19.78
CA SER A 149 -3.15 -23.85 20.38
C SER A 149 -4.16 -23.21 19.38
N PRO A 150 -5.47 -23.21 19.67
CA PRO A 150 -6.43 -22.45 18.86
C PRO A 150 -6.21 -20.94 18.90
N LEU A 151 -5.62 -20.37 19.96
CA LEU A 151 -5.28 -18.95 19.98
C LEU A 151 -4.18 -18.65 18.95
N ASP A 152 -3.09 -19.43 18.98
CA ASP A 152 -2.00 -19.36 18.01
C ASP A 152 -2.49 -19.54 16.57
N LYS A 153 -3.26 -20.61 16.31
CA LYS A 153 -3.88 -20.88 15.01
C LYS A 153 -4.85 -19.76 14.56
N THR A 154 -5.50 -19.04 15.48
CA THR A 154 -6.36 -17.90 15.15
C THR A 154 -5.54 -16.65 14.86
N VAL A 155 -4.43 -16.42 15.56
CA VAL A 155 -3.46 -15.35 15.26
C VAL A 155 -2.82 -15.55 13.89
N LEU A 156 -2.36 -16.77 13.59
CA LEU A 156 -1.84 -17.14 12.27
C LEU A 156 -2.89 -16.94 11.18
N LEU A 157 -4.12 -17.43 11.38
CA LEU A 157 -5.22 -17.26 10.43
C LEU A 157 -5.62 -15.79 10.22
N ALA A 158 -5.53 -14.94 11.25
CA ALA A 158 -5.76 -13.50 11.10
C ALA A 158 -4.68 -12.85 10.22
N LEU A 159 -3.41 -13.22 10.44
CA LEU A 159 -2.28 -12.76 9.63
C LEU A 159 -2.28 -13.33 8.20
N GLU A 160 -2.75 -14.56 7.98
CA GLU A 160 -3.06 -15.13 6.66
C GLU A 160 -4.14 -14.30 5.96
N THR A 161 -5.23 -14.00 6.66
CA THR A 161 -6.37 -13.26 6.10
C THR A 161 -5.96 -11.84 5.68
N LEU A 162 -5.15 -11.14 6.48
CA LEU A 162 -4.61 -9.82 6.12
C LEU A 162 -3.66 -9.82 4.92
N GLN A 163 -3.07 -10.96 4.54
CA GLN A 163 -2.22 -11.02 3.34
C GLN A 163 -3.03 -10.95 2.04
N GLY A 164 -4.30 -11.39 2.05
CA GLY A 164 -5.17 -11.40 0.87
C GLY A 164 -5.47 -10.00 0.32
N ASP A 165 -5.41 -9.85 -1.02
CA ASP A 165 -5.75 -8.61 -1.73
C ASP A 165 -7.26 -8.37 -1.86
N ASN A 166 -8.08 -9.39 -1.60
CA ASN A 166 -9.53 -9.33 -1.79
C ASN A 166 -10.31 -8.73 -0.60
N LEU A 167 -9.63 -8.26 0.46
CA LEU A 167 -10.28 -7.56 1.57
C LEU A 167 -10.54 -6.08 1.22
N THR A 168 -11.80 -5.66 1.31
CA THR A 168 -12.18 -4.25 1.38
C THR A 168 -11.56 -3.57 2.61
N ALA A 169 -11.54 -2.23 2.61
CA ALA A 169 -10.99 -1.47 3.72
C ALA A 169 -11.67 -1.77 5.07
N LEU A 170 -12.99 -1.92 5.11
CA LEU A 170 -13.73 -2.22 6.35
C LEU A 170 -13.42 -3.63 6.87
N GLU A 171 -13.34 -4.63 5.99
CA GLU A 171 -12.93 -5.99 6.35
C GLU A 171 -11.50 -6.01 6.89
N ARG A 172 -10.56 -5.33 6.23
CA ARG A 172 -9.16 -5.22 6.67
C ARG A 172 -9.05 -4.56 8.05
N LEU A 173 -9.83 -3.49 8.31
CA LEU A 173 -9.91 -2.85 9.62
C LEU A 173 -10.51 -3.78 10.69
N TRP A 174 -11.57 -4.53 10.38
CA TRP A 174 -12.14 -5.53 11.30
C TRP A 174 -11.10 -6.59 11.69
N VAL A 175 -10.33 -7.12 10.73
CA VAL A 175 -9.28 -8.12 11.00
C VAL A 175 -8.11 -7.51 11.77
N LEU A 176 -7.74 -6.25 11.54
CA LEU A 176 -6.71 -5.56 12.33
C LEU A 176 -7.15 -5.31 13.78
N SER A 177 -8.41 -4.91 14.00
CA SER A 177 -9.01 -4.81 15.34
C SER A 177 -8.97 -6.15 16.07
N LEU A 178 -9.35 -7.24 15.38
CA LEU A 178 -9.28 -8.60 15.93
C LEU A 178 -7.83 -9.00 16.25
N SER A 179 -6.91 -8.77 15.32
CA SER A 179 -5.51 -9.15 15.47
C SER A 179 -4.84 -8.46 16.67
N ARG A 180 -5.19 -7.18 16.93
CA ARG A 180 -4.74 -6.46 18.14
C ARG A 180 -5.33 -7.04 19.42
N LEU A 181 -6.62 -7.35 19.42
CA LEU A 181 -7.28 -7.92 20.59
C LEU A 181 -6.66 -9.28 20.92
N LEU A 182 -6.45 -10.15 19.92
CA LEU A 182 -5.69 -11.40 20.06
C LEU A 182 -4.26 -11.16 20.56
N GLN A 183 -3.54 -10.17 20.00
CA GLN A 183 -2.19 -9.80 20.43
C GLN A 183 -2.14 -9.25 21.87
N SER A 184 -3.21 -8.66 22.40
CA SER A 184 -3.28 -8.17 23.79
C SER A 184 -3.26 -9.30 24.84
N TYR A 185 -3.57 -10.54 24.43
CA TYR A 185 -3.40 -11.73 25.27
C TYR A 185 -1.95 -12.27 25.23
N LEU A 186 -1.01 -11.64 24.52
CA LEU A 186 0.37 -12.10 24.32
C LEU A 186 1.41 -11.11 24.89
N PRO A 187 2.56 -11.57 25.43
CA PRO A 187 2.97 -12.96 25.56
C PRO A 187 2.33 -13.64 26.78
N ARG A 188 1.92 -14.90 26.62
CA ARG A 188 1.45 -15.79 27.69
C ARG A 188 1.80 -17.23 27.33
N GLY A 189 2.28 -18.00 28.31
CA GLY A 189 2.85 -19.33 28.06
C GLY A 189 4.04 -19.26 27.12
N ASP A 190 4.08 -20.16 26.13
CA ASP A 190 5.10 -20.19 25.09
C ASP A 190 4.79 -19.27 23.89
N LEU A 191 3.55 -18.76 23.81
CA LEU A 191 3.12 -17.88 22.71
C LEU A 191 3.77 -16.50 22.79
N LYS A 192 4.56 -16.22 21.75
CA LYS A 192 5.30 -14.96 21.55
C LYS A 192 4.39 -13.92 20.87
N PRO A 193 4.60 -12.61 21.09
CA PRO A 193 3.83 -11.58 20.40
C PRO A 193 4.16 -11.57 18.91
N ILE A 194 3.20 -11.13 18.09
CA ILE A 194 3.42 -10.91 16.65
C ILE A 194 4.61 -9.93 16.48
N ARG A 195 5.65 -10.31 15.71
CA ARG A 195 6.75 -9.40 15.37
C ARG A 195 6.22 -8.31 14.45
N LEU A 196 5.93 -7.14 15.02
CA LEU A 196 5.47 -5.96 14.28
C LEU A 196 6.63 -5.15 13.69
N ASP A 197 7.78 -5.11 14.37
CA ASP A 197 8.86 -4.17 14.02
C ASP A 197 9.69 -4.65 12.81
N PRO A 198 9.68 -3.95 11.66
CA PRO A 198 10.51 -4.30 10.50
C PRO A 198 12.01 -4.15 10.76
N ASN A 199 12.43 -3.37 11.76
CA ASN A 199 13.84 -3.30 12.18
C ASN A 199 14.35 -4.63 12.76
N MET A 200 13.43 -5.50 13.22
CA MET A 200 13.75 -6.82 13.77
C MET A 200 13.72 -7.95 12.72
N GLY A 201 13.74 -7.60 11.43
CA GLY A 201 13.73 -8.54 10.30
C GLY A 201 12.39 -8.59 9.54
N PRO A 202 12.23 -9.51 8.57
CA PRO A 202 11.11 -9.50 7.64
C PRO A 202 9.75 -9.68 8.34
N VAL A 203 8.81 -8.78 8.05
CA VAL A 203 7.43 -8.81 8.56
C VAL A 203 6.45 -9.14 7.43
N CYS A 204 5.38 -9.87 7.73
CA CYS A 204 4.28 -10.08 6.78
C CYS A 204 3.40 -8.82 6.68
N ARG A 205 2.58 -8.72 5.63
CA ARG A 205 1.68 -7.58 5.37
C ARG A 205 0.83 -7.22 6.60
N GLY A 206 0.15 -8.19 7.20
CA GLY A 206 -0.68 -7.97 8.40
C GLY A 206 0.10 -7.44 9.61
N ALA A 207 1.34 -7.89 9.82
CA ALA A 207 2.21 -7.37 10.87
C ALA A 207 2.67 -5.93 10.58
N LEU A 208 2.92 -5.58 9.32
CA LEU A 208 3.23 -4.20 8.92
C LEU A 208 2.01 -3.27 9.05
N GLU A 209 0.81 -3.74 8.71
CA GLU A 209 -0.43 -2.99 8.91
C GLU A 209 -0.70 -2.73 10.41
N LEU A 210 -0.49 -3.74 11.27
CA LEU A 210 -0.52 -3.58 12.73
C LEU A 210 0.52 -2.57 13.24
N PHE A 211 1.74 -2.59 12.69
CA PHE A 211 2.81 -1.64 13.02
C PHE A 211 2.49 -0.19 12.61
N LEU A 212 2.06 0.04 11.37
CA LEU A 212 1.79 1.39 10.86
C LEU A 212 0.49 2.00 11.39
N THR A 213 -0.43 1.16 11.88
CA THR A 213 -1.63 1.61 12.60
C THR A 213 -1.41 1.79 14.11
N GLU A 214 -0.24 1.46 14.66
CA GLU A 214 0.03 1.48 16.12
C GLU A 214 -0.39 2.81 16.76
N GLY A 215 -1.25 2.74 17.79
CA GLY A 215 -1.74 3.91 18.53
C GLY A 215 -2.90 4.68 17.88
N ILE A 216 -3.39 4.26 16.70
CA ILE A 216 -4.68 4.72 16.17
C ILE A 216 -5.79 3.87 16.81
N ASP A 217 -6.92 4.48 17.18
CA ASP A 217 -8.15 3.75 17.53
C ASP A 217 -8.77 3.13 16.26
N LEU A 218 -8.89 1.80 16.21
CA LEU A 218 -9.52 1.10 15.08
C LEU A 218 -11.00 0.84 15.30
N THR A 219 -11.45 0.79 16.55
CA THR A 219 -12.85 0.59 16.94
C THR A 219 -13.72 1.77 16.51
N HIS A 220 -13.32 3.00 16.86
CA HIS A 220 -14.02 4.20 16.39
C HIS A 220 -13.97 4.37 14.87
N ALA A 221 -12.91 3.89 14.21
CA ALA A 221 -12.80 3.91 12.75
C ALA A 221 -13.70 2.89 12.02
N MET A 222 -14.43 2.04 12.76
CA MET A 222 -15.48 1.15 12.26
C MET A 222 -16.89 1.67 12.61
N ASP A 223 -17.02 2.40 13.72
CA ASP A 223 -18.28 3.07 14.13
C ASP A 223 -18.56 4.35 13.33
N ASP A 224 -17.51 5.08 12.94
CA ASP A 224 -17.61 6.16 11.95
C ASP A 224 -18.20 5.57 10.67
N LYS A 225 -19.45 5.94 10.37
CA LYS A 225 -20.16 5.48 9.17
C LYS A 225 -19.38 5.88 7.93
N ILE A 226 -18.58 4.95 7.42
CA ILE A 226 -17.94 5.06 6.11
C ILE A 226 -19.09 5.16 5.10
N GLU A 227 -19.35 6.37 4.62
CA GLU A 227 -20.19 6.58 3.44
C GLU A 227 -19.43 5.98 2.24
N VAL A 228 -19.61 4.67 2.05
CA VAL A 228 -19.09 3.93 0.90
C VAL A 228 -19.83 4.43 -0.32
N VAL A 229 -19.35 5.55 -0.87
CA VAL A 229 -19.70 6.01 -2.20
C VAL A 229 -19.37 4.85 -3.14
N PRO A 230 -20.36 4.24 -3.81
CA PRO A 230 -20.11 3.09 -4.67
C PRO A 230 -19.13 3.53 -5.76
N ALA A 231 -17.98 2.86 -5.83
CA ALA A 231 -16.93 3.23 -6.77
C ALA A 231 -17.43 3.03 -8.19
N SER A 232 -17.67 4.16 -8.89
CA SER A 232 -17.92 4.18 -10.33
C SER A 232 -16.76 3.47 -11.02
N GLU A 233 -17.07 2.43 -11.80
CA GLU A 233 -16.11 1.45 -12.30
C GLU A 233 -14.83 2.10 -12.89
N GLY A 234 -13.68 1.70 -12.36
CA GLY A 234 -12.37 2.06 -12.92
C GLY A 234 -11.66 3.24 -12.27
N GLN A 235 -12.26 3.97 -11.32
CA GLN A 235 -11.58 5.03 -10.57
C GLN A 235 -11.29 4.62 -9.12
N TYR A 236 -10.00 4.58 -8.74
CA TYR A 236 -9.57 4.28 -7.36
C TYR A 236 -9.78 5.51 -6.46
N ILE A 237 -11.04 5.77 -6.10
CA ILE A 237 -11.40 6.73 -5.07
C ILE A 237 -11.09 6.07 -3.72
N SER A 238 -10.18 6.63 -2.92
CA SER A 238 -10.00 6.14 -1.55
C SER A 238 -11.33 6.31 -0.79
N PRO A 239 -11.87 5.26 -0.15
CA PRO A 239 -13.22 5.29 0.43
C PRO A 239 -13.33 6.18 1.69
N PHE A 240 -12.28 6.91 2.06
CA PHE A 240 -12.22 7.79 3.23
C PHE A 240 -12.17 9.25 2.80
N ASN A 241 -13.34 9.89 2.73
CA ASN A 241 -13.50 11.26 2.22
C ASN A 241 -13.01 12.33 3.23
N SER A 242 -11.69 12.51 3.32
CA SER A 242 -10.97 13.23 4.40
C SER A 242 -11.29 14.72 4.56
N LYS A 243 -11.94 15.34 3.56
CA LYS A 243 -12.12 16.79 3.42
C LYS A 243 -12.73 17.51 4.64
N LYS A 244 -13.45 16.80 5.50
CA LYS A 244 -14.11 17.38 6.69
C LYS A 244 -13.17 17.64 7.88
N LEU A 245 -11.99 16.99 7.93
CA LEU A 245 -11.04 17.06 9.05
C LEU A 245 -9.84 18.00 8.78
N GLU A 246 -9.53 18.28 7.52
CA GLU A 246 -8.31 18.99 7.09
C GLU A 246 -8.24 20.45 7.58
N ASN A 247 -9.39 21.08 7.86
CA ASN A 247 -9.49 22.46 8.36
C ASN A 247 -8.86 22.67 9.76
N THR A 248 -8.49 21.61 10.48
CA THR A 248 -7.87 21.71 11.81
C THR A 248 -6.35 21.96 11.77
N GLY A 249 -5.68 21.75 10.63
CA GLY A 249 -4.21 21.82 10.51
C GLY A 249 -3.44 20.74 11.30
N GLN A 250 -4.14 19.91 12.07
CA GLN A 250 -3.57 18.77 12.78
C GLN A 250 -3.45 17.59 11.83
N LEU A 251 -2.26 16.97 11.78
CA LEU A 251 -2.01 15.80 10.94
C LEU A 251 -2.67 14.57 11.59
N ILE A 252 -3.97 14.40 11.35
CA ILE A 252 -4.71 13.24 11.84
C ILE A 252 -4.33 12.03 10.95
N TRP A 253 -3.54 11.13 11.52
CA TRP A 253 -3.15 9.85 10.94
C TRP A 253 -4.31 8.87 11.14
N THR A 254 -5.12 8.70 10.09
CA THR A 254 -6.27 7.78 10.07
C THR A 254 -5.82 6.39 9.61
N PRO A 255 -6.57 5.32 9.90
CA PRO A 255 -6.19 3.97 9.47
C PRO A 255 -6.03 3.84 7.95
N SER A 256 -6.83 4.55 7.14
CA SER A 256 -6.67 4.58 5.68
C SER A 256 -5.25 4.98 5.26
N LYS A 257 -4.67 6.01 5.89
CA LYS A 257 -3.33 6.52 5.51
C LYS A 257 -2.23 5.51 5.83
N ALA A 258 -2.41 4.72 6.90
CA ALA A 258 -1.53 3.61 7.22
C ALA A 258 -1.69 2.45 6.22
N LEU A 259 -2.91 2.11 5.82
CA LEU A 259 -3.19 1.09 4.81
C LEU A 259 -2.67 1.48 3.41
N GLU A 260 -2.99 2.68 2.94
CA GLU A 260 -2.48 3.28 1.68
C GLU A 260 -0.94 3.30 1.64
N ARG A 261 -0.28 3.41 2.80
CA ARG A 261 1.18 3.32 2.93
C ARG A 261 1.68 1.88 2.81
N VAL A 262 0.96 0.89 3.35
CA VAL A 262 1.26 -0.52 3.10
C VAL A 262 1.07 -0.87 1.62
N GLU A 263 -0.02 -0.41 0.99
CA GLU A 263 -0.23 -0.59 -0.44
C GLU A 263 0.92 -0.02 -1.28
N LEU A 264 1.44 1.16 -0.93
CA LEU A 264 2.61 1.75 -1.56
C LEU A 264 3.88 0.89 -1.35
N ILE A 265 4.14 0.46 -0.11
CA ILE A 265 5.31 -0.37 0.24
C ILE A 265 5.29 -1.70 -0.51
N VAL A 266 4.13 -2.37 -0.58
CA VAL A 266 3.95 -3.62 -1.34
C VAL A 266 4.11 -3.38 -2.84
N LYS A 267 3.54 -2.31 -3.40
CA LYS A 267 3.71 -1.96 -4.83
C LYS A 267 5.17 -1.68 -5.19
N ILE A 268 5.92 -1.00 -4.32
CA ILE A 268 7.35 -0.78 -4.51
C ILE A 268 8.12 -2.11 -4.44
N LYS A 269 7.85 -2.96 -3.45
CA LYS A 269 8.48 -4.28 -3.31
C LYS A 269 8.28 -5.11 -4.58
N ASN A 270 7.04 -5.27 -5.03
CA ASN A 270 6.71 -6.05 -6.22
C ASN A 270 7.38 -5.46 -7.48
N HIS A 271 7.45 -4.12 -7.60
CA HIS A 271 8.13 -3.44 -8.71
C HIS A 271 9.65 -3.69 -8.80
N PHE A 272 10.29 -4.23 -7.75
CA PHE A 272 11.67 -4.72 -7.83
C PHE A 272 11.77 -6.24 -7.95
N GLU A 273 10.81 -7.00 -7.38
CA GLU A 273 10.74 -8.46 -7.57
C GLU A 273 10.41 -8.86 -9.02
N ASP A 274 9.53 -8.11 -9.69
CA ASP A 274 9.17 -8.32 -11.11
C ASP A 274 10.36 -8.11 -12.09
N PHE A 275 11.50 -7.59 -11.62
CA PHE A 275 12.63 -7.20 -12.46
C PHE A 275 13.98 -7.66 -11.87
N GLU A 276 14.18 -8.98 -11.81
CA GLU A 276 15.33 -9.77 -11.30
C GLU A 276 16.77 -9.23 -11.51
N LYS A 277 16.98 -8.24 -12.37
CA LYS A 277 18.30 -7.73 -12.79
C LYS A 277 18.69 -6.38 -12.15
N ASP A 278 17.73 -5.58 -11.72
CA ASP A 278 17.98 -4.21 -11.26
C ASP A 278 17.95 -4.11 -9.72
N ASN A 279 19.08 -4.38 -9.08
CA ASN A 279 19.23 -4.19 -7.63
C ASN A 279 19.06 -2.71 -7.24
N PRO A 280 18.21 -2.36 -6.25
CA PRO A 280 18.04 -0.99 -5.81
C PRO A 280 19.33 -0.40 -5.20
N THR A 281 19.58 0.88 -5.44
CA THR A 281 20.71 1.60 -4.85
C THR A 281 20.61 1.65 -3.32
N ALA A 282 21.77 1.65 -2.66
CA ALA A 282 21.86 1.81 -1.21
C ALA A 282 21.35 3.18 -0.69
N ASN A 283 20.97 4.13 -1.57
CA ASN A 283 20.29 5.37 -1.20
C ASN A 283 18.76 5.22 -1.32
N PHE A 284 18.27 4.54 -2.35
CA PHE A 284 16.86 4.16 -2.43
C PHE A 284 16.45 3.23 -1.28
N MET A 285 17.27 2.24 -0.93
CA MET A 285 16.98 1.37 0.22
C MET A 285 16.81 2.17 1.51
N LYS A 286 17.66 3.17 1.80
CA LYS A 286 17.50 4.05 2.97
C LYS A 286 16.21 4.88 2.94
N ILE A 287 15.69 5.20 1.75
CA ILE A 287 14.40 5.90 1.58
C ILE A 287 13.24 4.93 1.83
N TYR A 288 13.30 3.73 1.26
CA TYR A 288 12.33 2.66 1.47
C TYR A 288 12.27 2.21 2.94
N ASP A 289 13.42 2.01 3.59
CA ASP A 289 13.53 1.69 5.01
C ASP A 289 12.92 2.80 5.89
N SER A 290 13.15 4.07 5.55
CA SER A 290 12.53 5.22 6.25
C SER A 290 11.01 5.22 6.08
N LEU A 291 10.52 4.91 4.87
CA LEU A 291 9.09 4.75 4.56
C LEU A 291 8.48 3.51 5.25
N LEU A 292 9.28 2.49 5.56
CA LEU A 292 8.86 1.29 6.29
C LEU A 292 8.78 1.57 7.81
N GLN A 293 9.75 2.31 8.36
CA GLN A 293 9.98 2.47 9.81
C GLN A 293 9.24 3.65 10.46
N THR A 294 8.94 4.73 9.72
CA THR A 294 8.33 5.98 10.27
C THR A 294 7.03 5.68 11.04
N LYS A 295 6.95 6.00 12.34
CA LYS A 295 5.77 5.67 13.17
C LYS A 295 4.72 6.79 13.20
N SER A 296 3.47 6.39 13.49
CA SER A 296 2.29 7.26 13.62
C SER A 296 2.50 8.52 14.48
N LYS A 297 3.31 8.42 15.53
CA LYS A 297 3.52 9.46 16.56
C LYS A 297 4.57 10.52 16.19
N SER A 298 5.43 10.29 15.20
CA SER A 298 6.58 11.17 14.88
C SER A 298 6.55 11.76 13.45
N ILE A 299 5.53 11.42 12.66
CA ILE A 299 5.41 11.67 11.21
C ILE A 299 5.89 13.05 10.74
N LYS A 300 5.43 14.16 11.35
CA LYS A 300 5.62 15.52 10.78
C LYS A 300 7.08 15.84 10.45
N ARG A 301 8.04 15.47 11.31
CA ARG A 301 9.47 15.73 11.08
C ARG A 301 10.10 14.69 10.15
N GLU A 302 9.70 13.43 10.29
CA GLU A 302 10.23 12.31 9.52
C GLU A 302 9.81 12.40 8.05
N PHE A 303 8.56 12.77 7.75
CA PHE A 303 8.06 12.97 6.38
C PHE A 303 8.72 14.14 5.66
N VAL A 304 8.91 15.31 6.29
CA VAL A 304 9.63 16.43 5.66
C VAL A 304 11.08 16.03 5.31
N TRP A 305 11.77 15.33 6.21
CA TRP A 305 13.12 14.83 5.96
C TRP A 305 13.16 13.73 4.89
N LEU A 306 12.16 12.85 4.84
CA LEU A 306 12.01 11.81 3.82
C LEU A 306 11.72 12.43 2.45
N THR A 307 10.88 13.46 2.38
CA THR A 307 10.63 14.27 1.18
C THR A 307 11.93 14.91 0.68
N LEU A 308 12.71 15.57 1.53
CA LEU A 308 13.99 16.16 1.13
C LEU A 308 14.98 15.10 0.61
N ARG A 309 15.06 13.91 1.23
CA ARG A 309 15.85 12.78 0.71
C ARG A 309 15.35 12.27 -0.64
N CYS A 310 14.04 12.16 -0.82
CA CYS A 310 13.41 11.77 -2.08
C CYS A 310 13.75 12.76 -3.20
N MET A 311 13.60 14.07 -2.95
CA MET A 311 13.95 15.14 -3.89
C MET A 311 15.44 15.06 -4.28
N GLN A 312 16.34 14.93 -3.30
CA GLN A 312 17.79 14.80 -3.53
C GLN A 312 18.14 13.55 -4.36
N HIS A 313 17.53 12.40 -4.09
CA HIS A 313 17.82 11.16 -4.83
C HIS A 313 17.21 11.17 -6.24
N MET A 314 16.10 11.88 -6.46
CA MET A 314 15.46 12.05 -7.77
C MET A 314 16.28 12.93 -8.75
N VAL A 315 16.97 13.97 -8.26
CA VAL A 315 17.78 14.86 -9.13
C VAL A 315 19.15 14.30 -9.51
N VAL A 316 19.64 13.26 -8.82
CA VAL A 316 20.89 12.59 -9.19
C VAL A 316 20.76 11.95 -10.57
N GLU A 317 21.67 12.27 -11.47
CA GLU A 317 21.66 11.82 -12.87
C GLU A 317 21.74 10.29 -12.99
N THR A 318 22.58 9.66 -12.17
CA THR A 318 22.81 8.21 -12.15
C THR A 318 21.72 7.39 -11.44
N THR A 319 20.70 8.01 -10.86
CA THR A 319 19.61 7.29 -10.19
C THR A 319 18.73 6.56 -11.23
N PRO A 320 18.52 5.24 -11.14
CA PRO A 320 17.73 4.48 -12.09
C PRO A 320 16.31 5.04 -12.30
N LYS A 321 15.81 4.99 -13.54
CA LYS A 321 14.46 5.47 -13.89
C LYS A 321 13.37 4.86 -13.01
N LYS A 322 13.47 3.55 -12.72
CA LYS A 322 12.56 2.83 -11.80
C LYS A 322 12.57 3.41 -10.39
N GLU A 323 13.74 3.72 -9.84
CA GLU A 323 13.84 4.38 -8.54
C GLU A 323 13.18 5.76 -8.58
N LYS A 324 13.42 6.58 -9.62
CA LYS A 324 12.73 7.88 -9.76
C LYS A 324 11.20 7.72 -9.80
N GLU A 325 10.69 6.69 -10.48
CA GLU A 325 9.26 6.36 -10.53
C GLU A 325 8.70 5.91 -9.17
N CYS A 326 9.41 5.06 -8.42
CA CYS A 326 9.03 4.73 -7.04
C CYS A 326 9.09 5.96 -6.13
N ILE A 327 10.14 6.78 -6.19
CA ILE A 327 10.32 8.02 -5.40
C ILE A 327 9.17 9.00 -5.68
N PHE A 328 8.71 9.11 -6.93
CA PHE A 328 7.53 9.92 -7.26
C PHE A 328 6.30 9.47 -6.47
N HIS A 329 6.00 8.16 -6.44
CA HIS A 329 4.86 7.64 -5.66
C HIS A 329 5.03 7.85 -4.14
N ILE A 330 6.27 7.82 -3.63
CA ILE A 330 6.56 8.15 -2.21
C ILE A 330 6.28 9.63 -1.93
N LEU A 331 6.73 10.54 -2.81
CA LEU A 331 6.50 11.97 -2.68
C LEU A 331 5.02 12.33 -2.79
N ASP A 332 4.30 11.76 -3.77
CA ASP A 332 2.87 11.97 -3.99
C ASP A 332 2.04 11.55 -2.77
N HIS A 333 2.28 10.33 -2.26
CA HIS A 333 1.70 9.82 -1.02
C HIS A 333 2.00 10.73 0.18
N ILE A 334 3.27 11.10 0.41
CA ILE A 334 3.63 11.99 1.53
C ILE A 334 2.94 13.37 1.38
N SER A 335 2.88 13.91 0.16
CA SER A 335 2.24 15.21 -0.13
C SER A 335 0.73 15.19 0.10
N THR A 336 0.08 14.03 -0.02
CA THR A 336 -1.35 13.88 0.26
C THR A 336 -1.65 14.16 1.74
N PHE A 337 -0.71 13.89 2.66
CA PHE A 337 -0.94 14.02 4.09
C PHE A 337 -0.17 15.15 4.77
N SER A 338 1.14 15.31 4.52
CA SER A 338 1.92 16.41 5.12
C SER A 338 1.81 17.67 4.26
N GLN A 339 1.10 18.67 4.79
CA GLN A 339 1.01 19.99 4.17
C GLN A 339 2.38 20.68 4.06
N GLU A 340 3.27 20.42 5.03
CA GLU A 340 4.64 20.92 5.04
C GLU A 340 5.45 20.33 3.87
N SER A 341 5.37 19.02 3.68
CA SER A 341 6.04 18.31 2.58
C SER A 341 5.46 18.70 1.22
N ARG A 342 4.13 18.87 1.13
CA ARG A 342 3.44 19.37 -0.08
C ARG A 342 3.94 20.76 -0.47
N LYS A 343 4.14 21.68 0.48
CA LYS A 343 4.70 23.01 0.23
C LYS A 343 6.10 22.92 -0.36
N TYR A 344 7.02 22.17 0.25
CA TYR A 344 8.37 21.99 -0.30
C TYR A 344 8.36 21.45 -1.75
N ILE A 345 7.54 20.43 -2.05
CA ILE A 345 7.41 19.89 -3.41
C ILE A 345 6.88 20.97 -4.37
N GLN A 346 5.82 21.70 -3.98
CA GLN A 346 5.21 22.75 -4.80
C GLN A 346 6.13 23.97 -5.01
N GLU A 347 6.94 24.34 -4.02
CA GLU A 347 7.88 25.46 -4.09
C GLU A 347 8.98 25.20 -5.14
N HIS A 348 9.53 23.99 -5.20
CA HIS A 348 10.51 23.61 -6.23
C HIS A 348 9.87 23.44 -7.62
N VAL A 349 8.67 22.84 -7.71
CA VAL A 349 7.91 22.76 -8.97
C VAL A 349 7.59 24.15 -9.53
N ALA A 350 7.22 25.11 -8.68
CA ALA A 350 6.97 26.49 -9.09
C ALA A 350 8.25 27.24 -9.52
N GLN A 351 9.40 26.91 -8.94
CA GLN A 351 10.71 27.45 -9.33
C GLN A 351 11.25 26.88 -10.65
N LYS A 352 10.70 25.75 -11.14
CA LYS A 352 11.22 24.99 -12.29
C LYS A 352 12.70 24.66 -12.16
N ASP A 353 13.11 24.17 -11.00
CA ASP A 353 14.43 23.56 -10.85
C ASP A 353 14.45 22.13 -11.40
N ASN A 354 15.63 21.50 -11.43
CA ASN A 354 15.80 20.13 -11.92
C ASN A 354 14.91 19.11 -11.18
N PHE A 355 14.57 19.34 -9.90
CA PHE A 355 13.56 18.51 -9.23
C PHE A 355 12.16 18.77 -9.78
N GLY A 356 11.77 20.04 -9.88
CA GLY A 356 10.46 20.47 -10.37
C GLY A 356 10.14 19.95 -11.77
N GLU A 357 11.10 19.98 -12.69
CA GLU A 357 10.95 19.46 -14.05
C GLU A 357 10.78 17.93 -14.07
N ILE A 358 11.62 17.18 -13.35
CA ILE A 358 11.50 15.72 -13.25
C ILE A 358 10.17 15.32 -12.58
N TYR A 359 9.79 16.01 -11.49
CA TYR A 359 8.54 15.74 -10.77
C TYR A 359 7.32 16.03 -11.64
N GLN A 360 7.30 17.15 -12.37
CA GLN A 360 6.20 17.49 -13.27
C GLN A 360 6.10 16.53 -14.45
N SER A 361 7.24 16.10 -15.02
CA SER A 361 7.29 15.07 -16.06
C SER A 361 6.68 13.74 -15.59
N MET A 362 7.04 13.30 -14.37
CA MET A 362 6.45 12.09 -13.78
C MET A 362 4.96 12.26 -13.41
N SER A 363 4.57 13.42 -12.87
CA SER A 363 3.17 13.72 -12.58
C SER A 363 2.30 13.66 -13.84
N ASN A 364 2.75 14.27 -14.93
CA ASN A 364 2.08 14.20 -16.23
C ASN A 364 1.99 12.75 -16.75
N LYS A 365 3.09 11.99 -16.69
CA LYS A 365 3.15 10.58 -17.09
C LYS A 365 2.14 9.71 -16.32
N PHE A 366 2.08 9.85 -14.99
CA PHE A 366 1.20 9.02 -14.17
C PHE A 366 -0.27 9.46 -14.23
N ARG A 367 -0.56 10.75 -14.41
CA ARG A 367 -1.92 11.24 -14.68
C ARG A 367 -2.45 10.75 -16.03
N TYR A 368 -1.64 10.84 -17.09
CA TYR A 368 -1.94 10.24 -18.40
C TYR A 368 -2.35 8.77 -18.26
N GLN A 369 -1.55 7.96 -17.54
CA GLN A 369 -1.89 6.56 -17.29
C GLN A 369 -3.20 6.40 -16.50
N ALA A 370 -3.41 7.19 -15.44
CA ALA A 370 -4.59 7.06 -14.58
C ALA A 370 -5.90 7.44 -15.28
N GLU A 371 -5.86 8.43 -16.19
CA GLU A 371 -7.06 8.94 -16.89
C GLU A 371 -7.41 8.11 -18.15
N LEU A 372 -6.41 7.63 -18.89
CA LEU A 372 -6.61 6.90 -20.16
C LEU A 372 -6.63 5.38 -20.01
N ARG A 373 -5.69 4.80 -19.26
CA ARG A 373 -5.48 3.35 -19.23
C ARG A 373 -6.71 2.55 -18.78
N PRO A 374 -7.54 3.01 -17.81
CA PRO A 374 -8.79 2.35 -17.47
C PRO A 374 -9.83 2.42 -18.60
N ARG A 375 -9.94 3.57 -19.28
CA ARG A 375 -10.89 3.76 -20.40
C ARG A 375 -10.55 2.84 -21.57
N VAL A 376 -9.30 2.87 -22.02
CA VAL A 376 -8.83 2.06 -23.14
C VAL A 376 -8.90 0.57 -22.77
N LYS A 377 -8.55 0.17 -21.54
CA LYS A 377 -8.79 -1.22 -21.08
C LYS A 377 -10.26 -1.62 -21.06
N LYS A 378 -11.19 -0.73 -20.71
CA LYS A 378 -12.64 -1.02 -20.73
C LYS A 378 -13.15 -1.20 -22.16
N TYR A 379 -12.63 -0.44 -23.12
CA TYR A 379 -12.87 -0.65 -24.55
C TYR A 379 -12.39 -2.04 -25.00
N PHE A 380 -11.13 -2.40 -24.68
CA PHE A 380 -10.57 -3.74 -24.95
C PHE A 380 -11.19 -4.90 -24.16
N ALA A 381 -12.16 -4.65 -23.28
CA ALA A 381 -12.93 -5.66 -22.56
C ALA A 381 -14.35 -5.86 -23.13
N GLY A 382 -14.71 -5.15 -24.21
CA GLY A 382 -15.95 -5.37 -24.95
C GLY A 382 -15.91 -6.64 -25.80
N GLU A 383 -17.07 -7.25 -26.03
CA GLU A 383 -17.20 -8.43 -26.91
C GLU A 383 -17.13 -8.07 -28.41
N ASP A 384 -17.47 -6.82 -28.75
CA ASP A 384 -17.39 -6.26 -30.10
C ASP A 384 -16.46 -5.03 -30.11
N ILE A 385 -15.37 -5.15 -30.87
CA ILE A 385 -14.24 -4.21 -30.97
C ILE A 385 -13.83 -4.17 -32.45
N ASP A 386 -13.80 -3.00 -33.09
CA ASP A 386 -13.17 -2.91 -34.42
C ASP A 386 -11.64 -3.14 -34.27
N PRO A 387 -11.05 -4.18 -34.91
CA PRO A 387 -9.64 -4.52 -34.69
C PRO A 387 -8.66 -3.45 -35.18
N TYR A 388 -9.06 -2.60 -36.12
CA TYR A 388 -8.24 -1.50 -36.62
C TYR A 388 -8.26 -0.31 -35.64
N ILE A 389 -9.41 0.03 -35.07
CA ILE A 389 -9.48 0.99 -33.95
C ILE A 389 -8.69 0.48 -32.73
N GLY A 390 -8.79 -0.81 -32.42
CA GLY A 390 -7.94 -1.47 -31.43
C GLY A 390 -6.45 -1.23 -31.69
N ASN A 391 -5.97 -1.50 -32.91
CA ASN A 391 -4.56 -1.27 -33.27
C ASN A 391 -4.12 0.19 -33.10
N LEU A 392 -4.97 1.18 -33.41
CA LEU A 392 -4.68 2.61 -33.20
C LEU A 392 -4.61 2.99 -31.70
N LEU A 393 -5.43 2.35 -30.86
CA LEU A 393 -5.54 2.59 -29.42
C LEU A 393 -4.51 1.83 -28.57
N LEU A 394 -3.96 0.72 -29.06
CA LEU A 394 -3.06 -0.15 -28.29
C LEU A 394 -1.89 0.59 -27.59
N PRO A 395 -1.21 1.57 -28.22
CA PRO A 395 -0.14 2.33 -27.57
C PRO A 395 -0.57 3.15 -26.34
N PHE A 396 -1.85 3.54 -26.24
CA PHE A 396 -2.39 4.31 -25.10
C PHE A 396 -2.53 3.47 -23.81
N ILE A 397 -2.35 2.14 -23.87
CA ILE A 397 -2.25 1.26 -22.69
C ILE A 397 -0.83 1.30 -22.07
N GLY A 398 0.14 1.85 -22.81
CA GLY A 398 1.56 1.85 -22.50
C GLY A 398 1.95 2.60 -21.22
N LEU A 399 3.19 2.37 -20.77
CA LEU A 399 3.74 3.05 -19.58
C LEU A 399 4.25 4.47 -19.87
N THR A 400 4.31 4.88 -21.13
CA THR A 400 4.71 6.23 -21.55
C THR A 400 3.58 6.88 -22.34
N PRO A 401 3.38 8.21 -22.25
CA PRO A 401 2.55 8.94 -23.19
C PRO A 401 2.93 8.64 -24.64
N VAL A 402 1.93 8.53 -25.51
CA VAL A 402 2.15 8.43 -26.96
C VAL A 402 2.85 9.68 -27.48
N SER A 403 3.64 9.55 -28.56
CA SER A 403 4.25 10.70 -29.21
C SER A 403 3.20 11.53 -29.96
N LEU A 404 3.51 12.81 -30.19
CA LEU A 404 2.71 13.67 -31.07
C LEU A 404 2.55 13.04 -32.46
N ASP A 405 3.57 12.34 -32.96
CA ASP A 405 3.52 11.68 -34.27
C ASP A 405 2.61 10.45 -34.29
N HIS A 406 2.45 9.72 -33.18
CA HIS A 406 1.40 8.70 -33.07
C HIS A 406 0.01 9.35 -33.10
N ILE A 407 -0.18 10.50 -32.44
CA ILE A 407 -1.45 11.23 -32.49
C ILE A 407 -1.75 11.73 -33.92
N LYS A 408 -0.74 12.27 -34.64
CA LYS A 408 -0.86 12.57 -36.09
C LYS A 408 -1.25 11.33 -36.89
N HIS A 409 -0.58 10.20 -36.66
CA HIS A 409 -0.85 8.93 -37.35
C HIS A 409 -2.29 8.45 -37.13
N VAL A 410 -2.80 8.48 -35.91
CA VAL A 410 -4.20 8.15 -35.60
C VAL A 410 -5.16 9.10 -36.32
N ILE A 411 -4.93 10.41 -36.24
CA ILE A 411 -5.78 11.43 -36.89
C ILE A 411 -5.79 11.24 -38.42
N THR A 412 -4.64 11.05 -39.07
CA THR A 412 -4.57 10.81 -40.52
C THR A 412 -5.25 9.50 -40.90
N SER A 413 -5.05 8.44 -40.10
CA SER A 413 -5.67 7.13 -40.32
C SER A 413 -7.20 7.21 -40.28
N LEU A 414 -7.77 7.89 -39.28
CA LEU A 414 -9.22 8.16 -39.19
C LEU A 414 -9.75 8.99 -40.36
N HIS A 415 -9.02 10.01 -40.83
CA HIS A 415 -9.46 10.82 -41.98
C HIS A 415 -9.47 10.02 -43.29
N LEU A 416 -8.44 9.23 -43.58
CA LEU A 416 -8.39 8.36 -44.76
C LEU A 416 -9.52 7.33 -44.73
N GLN A 417 -9.76 6.76 -43.56
CA GLN A 417 -10.83 5.81 -43.29
C GLN A 417 -12.24 6.43 -43.45
N GLN A 418 -12.45 7.68 -42.99
CA GLN A 418 -13.69 8.41 -43.20
C GLN A 418 -13.90 8.81 -44.67
N TYR A 419 -12.82 9.13 -45.38
CA TYR A 419 -12.84 9.43 -46.81
C TYR A 419 -13.25 8.21 -47.66
N ALA A 420 -12.72 7.02 -47.35
CA ALA A 420 -13.09 5.78 -48.03
C ALA A 420 -14.59 5.47 -47.90
N LEU A 421 -15.15 5.61 -46.69
CA LEU A 421 -16.57 5.42 -46.38
C LEU A 421 -17.48 6.46 -47.07
N SER A 422 -17.02 7.71 -47.26
CA SER A 422 -17.85 8.75 -47.89
C SER A 422 -17.84 8.72 -49.43
N HIS A 423 -16.96 7.93 -50.05
CA HIS A 423 -16.79 7.83 -51.51
C HIS A 423 -17.16 6.47 -52.10
N GLY A 424 -17.74 5.55 -51.31
CA GLY A 424 -18.07 4.20 -51.79
C GLY A 424 -16.84 3.35 -52.13
N GLN A 425 -15.74 3.54 -51.40
CA GLN A 425 -14.47 2.84 -51.60
C GLN A 425 -14.20 1.78 -50.51
N GLU A 426 -15.24 1.27 -49.86
CA GLU A 426 -15.12 0.42 -48.68
C GLU A 426 -14.31 -0.86 -48.98
N GLU A 427 -14.70 -1.60 -50.01
CA GLU A 427 -13.99 -2.80 -50.46
C GLU A 427 -12.51 -2.53 -50.78
N LEU A 428 -12.19 -1.35 -51.32
CA LEU A 428 -10.84 -0.97 -51.71
C LEU A 428 -9.89 -0.93 -50.52
N TYR A 429 -10.35 -0.45 -49.36
CA TYR A 429 -9.59 -0.37 -48.10
C TYR A 429 -9.82 -1.58 -47.17
N GLY A 430 -10.46 -2.64 -47.67
CA GLY A 430 -10.78 -3.83 -46.88
C GLY A 430 -11.79 -3.56 -45.75
N LEU A 431 -12.77 -2.70 -46.01
CA LEU A 431 -13.85 -2.40 -45.06
C LEU A 431 -15.02 -3.33 -45.25
N ASP A 432 -15.50 -3.81 -44.12
CA ASP A 432 -16.73 -4.57 -43.99
C ASP A 432 -17.88 -3.57 -43.76
N LEU A 433 -18.82 -3.50 -44.71
CA LEU A 433 -19.97 -2.61 -44.64
C LEU A 433 -20.87 -2.89 -43.43
N GLU A 434 -20.94 -4.14 -42.96
CA GLU A 434 -21.69 -4.50 -41.76
C GLU A 434 -21.04 -3.91 -40.48
N LYS A 435 -19.73 -3.62 -40.53
CA LYS A 435 -18.97 -2.98 -39.45
C LYS A 435 -18.86 -1.46 -39.58
N ALA A 436 -19.41 -0.84 -40.64
CA ALA A 436 -19.35 0.62 -40.82
C ALA A 436 -20.07 1.38 -39.68
N HIS A 437 -21.15 0.83 -39.11
CA HIS A 437 -21.80 1.38 -37.92
C HIS A 437 -20.86 1.37 -36.71
N LYS A 438 -20.28 0.20 -36.41
CA LYS A 438 -19.36 -0.03 -35.30
C LYS A 438 -18.11 0.85 -35.40
N TYR A 439 -17.55 1.02 -36.60
CA TYR A 439 -16.46 1.97 -36.83
C TYR A 439 -16.84 3.39 -36.40
N ASN A 440 -18.04 3.89 -36.72
CA ASN A 440 -18.44 5.25 -36.35
C ASN A 440 -18.62 5.42 -34.84
N GLU A 441 -19.12 4.41 -34.12
CA GLU A 441 -19.19 4.40 -32.64
C GLU A 441 -17.78 4.45 -32.03
N ASP A 442 -16.91 3.55 -32.49
CA ASP A 442 -15.54 3.41 -31.98
C ASP A 442 -14.65 4.62 -32.37
N HIS A 443 -14.91 5.27 -33.52
CA HIS A 443 -14.26 6.51 -33.96
C HIS A 443 -14.48 7.65 -32.95
N HIS A 444 -15.71 7.84 -32.46
CA HIS A 444 -15.97 8.83 -31.40
C HIS A 444 -15.18 8.53 -30.11
N PHE A 445 -15.08 7.25 -29.72
CA PHE A 445 -14.26 6.85 -28.57
C PHE A 445 -12.75 7.15 -28.78
N VAL A 446 -12.23 7.01 -30.00
CA VAL A 446 -10.84 7.42 -30.30
C VAL A 446 -10.67 8.93 -30.17
N LEU A 447 -11.58 9.74 -30.73
CA LEU A 447 -11.47 11.21 -30.64
C LEU A 447 -11.51 11.70 -29.19
N ASP A 448 -12.41 11.15 -28.36
CA ASP A 448 -12.43 11.41 -26.91
C ASP A 448 -11.09 11.01 -26.25
N THR A 449 -10.55 9.85 -26.61
CA THR A 449 -9.25 9.36 -26.10
C THR A 449 -8.10 10.30 -26.50
N LEU A 450 -8.10 10.84 -27.72
CA LEU A 450 -7.12 11.85 -28.16
C LEU A 450 -7.26 13.16 -27.39
N HIS A 451 -8.48 13.66 -27.18
CA HIS A 451 -8.71 14.87 -26.40
C HIS A 451 -8.27 14.72 -24.94
N ILE A 452 -8.48 13.56 -24.33
CA ILE A 452 -8.00 13.25 -22.96
C ILE A 452 -6.46 13.11 -22.92
N ALA A 453 -5.83 12.59 -23.98
CA ALA A 453 -4.38 12.55 -24.09
C ALA A 453 -3.72 13.92 -24.30
N SER A 454 -4.42 14.85 -24.95
CA SER A 454 -3.88 16.13 -25.41
C SER A 454 -3.19 17.03 -24.35
N PRO A 455 -3.60 17.09 -23.06
CA PRO A 455 -2.92 17.90 -22.05
C PRO A 455 -1.55 17.36 -21.63
N TYR A 456 -1.20 16.14 -22.04
CA TYR A 456 -0.01 15.41 -21.64
C TYR A 456 1.01 15.21 -22.78
N VAL A 457 0.66 15.61 -24.01
CA VAL A 457 1.49 15.46 -25.21
C VAL A 457 1.64 16.82 -25.87
N GLU A 458 2.87 17.36 -25.85
CA GLU A 458 3.17 18.69 -26.36
C GLU A 458 2.77 18.85 -27.84
N GLY A 459 2.12 19.97 -28.18
CA GLY A 459 1.56 20.24 -29.51
C GLY A 459 0.30 19.45 -29.88
N SER A 460 -0.15 18.50 -29.05
CA SER A 460 -1.31 17.66 -29.37
C SER A 460 -2.63 18.41 -29.27
N LYS A 461 -2.71 19.42 -28.40
CA LYS A 461 -3.95 20.17 -28.25
C LYS A 461 -4.15 21.09 -29.45
N GLU A 462 -3.12 21.82 -29.83
CA GLU A 462 -3.08 22.72 -30.98
C GLU A 462 -3.37 21.96 -32.29
N LEU A 463 -2.87 20.72 -32.40
CA LEU A 463 -3.18 19.81 -33.50
C LEU A 463 -4.67 19.42 -33.56
N LEU A 464 -5.31 19.10 -32.43
CA LEU A 464 -6.73 18.76 -32.37
C LEU A 464 -7.64 19.98 -32.57
N ASP A 465 -7.32 21.10 -31.91
CA ASP A 465 -8.06 22.36 -32.00
C ASP A 465 -8.05 22.89 -33.45
N SER A 466 -6.89 22.90 -34.12
CA SER A 466 -6.80 23.30 -35.55
C SER A 466 -7.56 22.36 -36.48
N LYS A 467 -7.67 21.07 -36.15
CA LYS A 467 -8.46 20.10 -36.93
C LYS A 467 -9.96 20.23 -36.67
N SER A 468 -10.41 20.57 -35.47
CA SER A 468 -11.84 20.79 -35.20
C SER A 468 -12.36 22.03 -35.94
N GLU A 469 -11.62 23.15 -35.91
CA GLU A 469 -11.92 24.34 -36.72
C GLU A 469 -11.95 24.01 -38.22
N ALA A 470 -10.96 23.26 -38.70
CA ALA A 470 -10.91 22.84 -40.10
C ALA A 470 -12.10 21.94 -40.45
N HIS A 471 -12.50 21.02 -39.59
CA HIS A 471 -13.59 20.08 -39.88
C HIS A 471 -14.97 20.77 -39.84
N SER A 472 -15.17 21.78 -38.98
CA SER A 472 -16.37 22.62 -39.02
C SER A 472 -16.47 23.41 -40.33
N LYS A 473 -15.41 24.13 -40.71
CA LYS A 473 -15.34 24.89 -41.97
C LYS A 473 -15.39 23.96 -43.19
N SER A 474 -14.87 22.74 -43.08
CA SER A 474 -14.86 21.72 -44.14
C SER A 474 -16.20 21.03 -44.30
N LEU A 475 -17.05 20.94 -43.27
CA LEU A 475 -18.47 20.57 -43.46
C LEU A 475 -19.22 21.64 -44.27
N GLU A 476 -18.85 22.90 -44.12
CA GLU A 476 -19.41 24.02 -44.90
C GLU A 476 -18.80 24.18 -46.31
N LEU A 477 -17.62 23.60 -46.57
CA LEU A 477 -16.85 23.78 -47.82
C LEU A 477 -16.57 22.52 -48.65
N ASN A 478 -16.82 21.30 -48.13
CA ASN A 478 -16.62 20.05 -48.89
C ASN A 478 -17.78 19.69 -49.81
N LEU A 479 -18.07 20.63 -50.71
CA LEU A 479 -18.27 20.31 -52.12
C LEU A 479 -16.99 20.52 -52.95
N GLY A 480 -15.87 20.95 -52.34
CA GLY A 480 -14.68 21.45 -53.08
C GLY A 480 -13.28 20.89 -52.75
N LEU A 481 -13.02 20.26 -51.60
CA LEU A 481 -11.69 19.69 -51.32
C LEU A 481 -11.50 18.31 -51.96
N SER A 482 -11.22 18.34 -53.26
CA SER A 482 -10.51 17.24 -53.92
C SER A 482 -9.14 17.05 -53.26
N LEU A 483 -8.94 15.90 -52.62
CA LEU A 483 -7.59 15.35 -52.44
C LEU A 483 -7.04 15.07 -53.84
N ASN A 484 -6.20 15.98 -54.35
CA ASN A 484 -5.58 15.87 -55.68
C ASN A 484 -4.48 14.80 -55.74
N LEU A 485 -4.77 13.61 -55.22
CA LEU A 485 -4.24 12.36 -55.74
C LEU A 485 -4.66 12.27 -57.21
N PRO A 486 -3.75 12.12 -58.18
CA PRO A 486 -4.08 12.17 -59.61
C PRO A 486 -4.75 10.86 -60.09
N MET A 487 -5.97 10.58 -59.62
CA MET A 487 -6.73 9.37 -59.95
C MET A 487 -7.29 9.35 -61.37
N GLU A 488 -7.30 10.48 -62.10
CA GLU A 488 -7.74 10.53 -63.51
C GLU A 488 -6.82 9.76 -64.49
N ASN A 489 -5.74 9.14 -64.01
CA ASN A 489 -4.99 8.14 -64.76
C ASN A 489 -4.73 6.86 -63.94
N SER A 490 -5.73 5.98 -63.88
CA SER A 490 -5.57 4.59 -63.40
C SER A 490 -4.46 3.83 -64.16
N ASN A 491 -4.14 4.25 -65.39
CA ASN A 491 -3.00 3.78 -66.17
C ASN A 491 -1.63 4.00 -65.49
N HIS A 492 -1.46 5.01 -64.63
CA HIS A 492 -0.15 5.33 -64.04
C HIS A 492 0.30 4.32 -62.97
N LEU A 493 -0.62 3.75 -62.16
CA LEU A 493 -0.26 2.63 -61.26
C LEU A 493 0.19 1.40 -62.07
N SER A 494 -0.39 1.18 -63.26
CA SER A 494 0.02 0.09 -64.16
C SER A 494 1.40 0.28 -64.81
N LEU A 495 2.00 1.47 -64.66
CA LEU A 495 3.33 1.81 -65.16
C LEU A 495 4.40 1.71 -64.07
N ALA A 496 4.10 2.11 -62.83
CA ALA A 496 5.03 1.94 -61.70
C ALA A 496 5.41 0.46 -61.48
N ILE A 497 4.43 -0.45 -61.57
CA ILE A 497 4.60 -1.90 -61.37
C ILE A 497 5.30 -2.58 -62.58
N LYS A 498 5.63 -1.85 -63.66
CA LYS A 498 6.38 -2.39 -64.81
C LYS A 498 7.88 -2.18 -64.72
N ASP A 499 8.39 -1.44 -63.74
CA ASP A 499 9.82 -1.40 -63.49
C ASP A 499 10.28 -2.72 -62.85
N LYS A 500 11.23 -3.40 -63.49
CA LYS A 500 11.75 -4.70 -63.03
C LYS A 500 12.67 -4.57 -61.81
N ASN A 501 12.99 -3.35 -61.41
CA ASN A 501 13.79 -3.05 -60.22
C ASN A 501 12.92 -2.59 -59.02
N TYR A 502 11.59 -2.73 -59.09
CA TYR A 502 10.72 -2.43 -57.94
C TYR A 502 10.84 -3.55 -56.90
N ASP A 503 11.80 -3.43 -55.98
CA ASP A 503 11.89 -4.29 -54.80
C ASP A 503 10.56 -4.20 -54.02
N PRO A 504 9.82 -5.32 -53.85
CA PRO A 504 8.55 -5.28 -53.16
C PRO A 504 8.78 -4.95 -51.68
N CYS A 505 8.00 -4.01 -51.15
CA CYS A 505 7.99 -3.74 -49.71
C CYS A 505 7.73 -5.04 -48.94
N ALA A 506 8.69 -5.48 -48.12
CA ALA A 506 8.62 -6.78 -47.43
C ALA A 506 7.34 -6.93 -46.57
N ILE A 507 6.84 -5.82 -46.01
CA ILE A 507 5.61 -5.73 -45.23
C ILE A 507 4.35 -6.02 -46.08
N CYS A 508 4.45 -5.90 -47.41
CA CYS A 508 3.37 -6.18 -48.36
C CYS A 508 3.50 -7.57 -49.04
N THR A 509 4.50 -8.36 -48.65
CA THR A 509 4.70 -9.76 -49.10
C THR A 509 4.39 -10.81 -48.03
N GLU A 510 4.04 -10.39 -46.82
CA GLU A 510 3.64 -11.26 -45.70
C GLU A 510 2.11 -11.38 -45.56
N GLU A 511 1.65 -12.31 -44.73
CA GLU A 511 0.21 -12.46 -44.42
C GLU A 511 -0.28 -11.30 -43.55
N PHE A 512 -1.24 -10.51 -44.07
CA PHE A 512 -1.77 -9.34 -43.36
C PHE A 512 -2.57 -9.73 -42.11
N PHE A 513 -2.24 -9.08 -40.99
CA PHE A 513 -2.92 -9.31 -39.72
C PHE A 513 -4.33 -8.70 -39.71
N GLN A 514 -5.27 -9.38 -39.05
CA GLN A 514 -6.63 -8.89 -38.87
C GLN A 514 -6.62 -7.52 -38.17
N GLY A 515 -7.19 -6.50 -38.81
CA GLY A 515 -7.14 -5.11 -38.35
C GLY A 515 -6.06 -4.23 -38.99
N GLN A 516 -5.26 -4.76 -39.93
CA GLN A 516 -4.47 -3.92 -40.84
C GLN A 516 -5.33 -3.49 -42.04
N ARG A 517 -5.46 -2.18 -42.28
CA ARG A 517 -6.13 -1.65 -43.48
C ARG A 517 -5.17 -1.66 -44.66
N VAL A 518 -5.52 -2.43 -45.68
CA VAL A 518 -4.78 -2.56 -46.93
C VAL A 518 -5.62 -2.07 -48.10
N ILE A 519 -4.98 -1.32 -49.01
CA ILE A 519 -5.55 -0.98 -50.30
C ILE A 519 -5.35 -2.17 -51.22
N GLN A 520 -6.45 -2.74 -51.73
CA GLN A 520 -6.40 -3.79 -52.76
C GLN A 520 -6.37 -3.14 -54.16
N LEU A 521 -5.26 -3.30 -54.87
CA LEU A 521 -5.11 -2.75 -56.22
C LEU A 521 -5.83 -3.62 -57.26
N THR A 522 -6.54 -2.97 -58.16
CA THR A 522 -7.33 -3.57 -59.26
C THR A 522 -6.47 -3.96 -60.47
N CYS A 523 -5.24 -4.40 -60.24
CA CYS A 523 -4.34 -4.93 -61.27
C CYS A 523 -4.54 -6.45 -61.50
N PHE A 524 -3.88 -7.00 -62.52
CA PHE A 524 -4.05 -8.39 -62.99
C PHE A 524 -3.71 -9.47 -61.94
N HIS A 525 -2.99 -9.08 -60.88
CA HIS A 525 -2.86 -9.84 -59.63
C HIS A 525 -3.32 -8.93 -58.49
N SER A 526 -4.04 -9.47 -57.51
CA SER A 526 -4.65 -8.69 -56.42
C SER A 526 -3.60 -8.28 -55.36
N HIS A 527 -2.73 -7.34 -55.72
CA HIS A 527 -1.77 -6.78 -54.78
C HIS A 527 -2.50 -6.03 -53.66
N LYS A 528 -2.09 -6.31 -52.42
CA LYS A 528 -2.53 -5.59 -51.22
C LYS A 528 -1.34 -4.80 -50.70
N LEU A 529 -1.54 -3.51 -50.48
CA LEU A 529 -0.53 -2.59 -49.95
C LEU A 529 -1.09 -1.92 -48.71
N HIS A 530 -0.28 -1.67 -47.69
CA HIS A 530 -0.70 -0.76 -46.62
C HIS A 530 -0.96 0.63 -47.22
N ALA A 531 -2.06 1.29 -46.84
CA ALA A 531 -2.42 2.59 -47.41
C ALA A 531 -1.30 3.62 -47.30
N GLN A 532 -0.59 3.60 -46.17
CA GLN A 532 0.55 4.46 -45.85
C GLN A 532 1.80 4.15 -46.71
N CYS A 533 1.90 2.99 -47.36
CA CYS A 533 2.96 2.67 -48.32
C CYS A 533 2.69 3.22 -49.73
N MET A 534 1.49 3.76 -50.00
CA MET A 534 1.21 4.46 -51.25
C MET A 534 1.42 5.98 -51.15
N ASP A 535 1.39 6.54 -49.93
CA ASP A 535 1.58 7.97 -49.68
C ASP A 535 3.08 8.34 -49.61
N VAL A 536 3.82 8.02 -50.68
CA VAL A 536 5.25 8.29 -50.82
C VAL A 536 5.47 9.74 -51.26
N SER A 537 4.98 10.68 -50.45
CA SER A 537 5.03 12.13 -50.66
C SER A 537 6.14 12.79 -49.84
N SER A 538 7.39 12.36 -50.08
CA SER A 538 8.64 12.88 -49.49
C SER A 538 9.40 13.83 -50.42
#